data_AF-A0A819ZY85-F1
#
_entry.id   AF-A0A819ZY85-F1
#
_cell.length_a   1.000
_cell.length_b   1.000
_cell.length_c   1.000
_cell.angle_alpha   90.00
_cell.angle_beta   90.00
_cell.angle_gamma   90.00
#
_symmetry.space_group_name_H-M   'P 1'
#
loop_
_entity.id
_entity.type
_entity.pdbx_description
1 polymer ?
#
loop_
_entity_poly.entity_id
_entity_poly.type
_entity_poly.pdbx_seq_one_letter_code
_entity_poly.pdbx_strand_id
1 'polypeptide(L)'
;MQSQILPDGNILSLFSGGIYSPSGCTPRQHLAIIIPFRNREYQLKILLRHLHPFLQRQKRSYRIFVVEQLDNATFNKGLIMNVAFSHASKLSAPVFNCFMFHDVDLMPENDYNVYECDQHGPRHLAPAVDELRYS
;
A
#
# COMPACT_ATOMS: atom_id res chain seq x y z
N MET A 1 1.05 21.15 2.35
CA MET A 1 1.50 19.96 3.10
C MET A 1 0.57 19.86 4.31
N GLN A 2 -0.35 18.90 4.34
CA GLN A 2 -1.20 18.69 5.51
C GLN A 2 -0.54 17.59 6.34
N SER A 3 0.26 18.00 7.32
CA SER A 3 0.76 17.11 8.36
C SER A 3 -0.42 16.70 9.25
N GLN A 4 -0.62 15.39 9.42
CA GLN A 4 -1.48 14.87 10.49
C GLN A 4 -0.56 14.35 11.60
N ILE A 5 -0.84 14.81 12.83
CA ILE A 5 -0.15 14.35 14.04
C ILE A 5 -0.84 13.07 14.48
N LEU A 6 -0.08 11.99 14.57
CA LEU A 6 -0.56 10.72 15.11
C LEU A 6 -0.60 10.76 16.66
N PRO A 7 -1.36 9.86 17.32
CA PRO A 7 -1.49 9.84 18.79
C PRO A 7 -0.17 9.61 19.54
N ASP A 8 0.85 9.07 18.85
CA ASP A 8 2.20 8.81 19.35
C ASP A 8 3.16 10.01 19.15
N GLY A 9 2.67 11.14 18.62
CA GLY A 9 3.46 12.34 18.36
C GLY A 9 4.24 12.33 17.05
N ASN A 10 4.16 11.26 16.24
CA ASN A 10 4.80 11.23 14.93
C ASN A 10 4.02 12.06 13.89
N ILE A 11 4.74 12.87 13.12
CA ILE A 11 4.17 13.66 12.02
C ILE A 11 4.16 12.79 10.75
N LEU A 12 2.98 12.43 10.25
CA LEU A 12 2.85 11.84 8.92
C LEU A 12 3.12 12.92 7.86
N SER A 13 4.29 12.87 7.22
CA SER A 13 4.62 13.76 6.10
C SER A 13 4.08 13.20 4.77
N LEU A 14 2.75 13.20 4.61
CA LEU A 14 2.10 12.73 3.39
C LEU A 14 1.89 13.87 2.39
N PHE A 15 2.18 13.61 1.13
CA PHE A 15 1.74 14.45 0.02
C PHE A 15 0.35 14.01 -0.47
N SER A 16 -0.34 14.92 -1.17
CA SER A 16 -1.65 14.63 -1.76
C SER A 16 -1.58 13.40 -2.66
N GLY A 17 -2.65 12.59 -2.63
CA GLY A 17 -2.71 11.31 -3.35
C GLY A 17 -2.05 10.13 -2.64
N GLY A 18 -1.81 10.24 -1.32
CA GLY A 18 -1.29 9.13 -0.50
C GLY A 18 0.17 8.81 -0.78
N ILE A 19 0.98 9.85 -1.05
CA ILE A 19 2.36 9.72 -1.48
C ILE A 19 3.31 10.02 -0.31
N TYR A 20 4.36 9.23 -0.19
CA TYR A 20 5.47 9.48 0.72
C TYR A 20 6.80 9.11 0.08
N SER A 21 7.83 9.87 0.42
CA SER A 21 9.22 9.54 0.13
C SER A 21 10.08 9.93 1.33
N PRO A 22 11.01 9.08 1.79
CA PRO A 22 11.89 9.41 2.91
C PRO A 22 12.80 10.60 2.56
N SER A 23 13.10 11.44 3.55
CA SER A 23 14.14 12.45 3.47
C SER A 23 15.49 11.88 3.90
N GLY A 24 16.59 12.43 3.37
CA GLY A 24 17.95 12.04 3.77
C GLY A 24 18.46 10.72 3.18
N CYS A 25 17.74 10.08 2.26
CA CYS A 25 18.25 8.96 1.47
C CYS A 25 17.58 8.90 0.08
N THR A 26 18.20 8.16 -0.84
CA THR A 26 17.62 7.84 -2.15
C THR A 26 16.93 6.48 -2.09
N PRO A 27 15.61 6.38 -2.30
CA PRO A 27 14.90 5.11 -2.33
C PRO A 27 15.40 4.23 -3.48
N ARG A 28 15.58 2.93 -3.23
CA ARG A 28 15.90 1.94 -4.27
C ARG A 28 14.68 1.54 -5.09
N GLN A 29 13.50 1.60 -4.46
CA GLN A 29 12.23 1.22 -5.06
C GLN A 29 11.18 2.28 -4.77
N HIS A 30 10.30 2.49 -5.75
CA HIS A 30 9.08 3.28 -5.64
C HIS A 30 7.90 2.31 -5.76
N LEU A 31 7.17 2.17 -4.65
CA LEU A 31 6.12 1.18 -4.50
C LEU A 31 4.77 1.75 -4.94
N ALA A 32 4.10 1.07 -5.87
CA ALA A 32 2.68 1.24 -6.13
C ALA A 32 1.90 0.22 -5.30
N ILE A 33 1.30 0.68 -4.20
CA ILE A 33 0.47 -0.17 -3.33
C ILE A 33 -0.97 -0.09 -3.83
N ILE A 34 -1.46 -1.19 -4.38
CA ILE A 34 -2.76 -1.30 -5.04
C ILE A 34 -3.71 -2.02 -4.10
N ILE A 35 -4.77 -1.32 -3.70
CA ILE A 35 -5.83 -1.84 -2.83
C ILE A 35 -7.11 -1.95 -3.67
N PRO A 36 -7.52 -3.15 -4.09
CA PRO A 36 -8.81 -3.34 -4.73
C PRO A 36 -9.92 -3.10 -3.70
N PHE A 37 -10.95 -2.34 -4.08
CA PHE A 37 -11.92 -1.82 -3.12
C PHE A 37 -13.34 -1.87 -3.66
N ARG A 38 -14.30 -2.20 -2.78
CA ARG A 38 -15.73 -1.94 -2.95
C ARG A 38 -16.44 -2.07 -1.60
N ASN A 39 -17.19 -1.05 -1.17
CA ASN A 39 -18.03 -1.09 0.03
C ASN A 39 -17.31 -1.52 1.34
N ARG A 40 -16.04 -1.12 1.53
CA ARG A 40 -15.21 -1.49 2.70
C ARG A 40 -14.59 -0.28 3.39
N GLU A 41 -15.31 0.85 3.40
CA GLU A 41 -14.76 2.15 3.83
C GLU A 41 -14.22 2.13 5.27
N TYR A 42 -14.90 1.41 6.17
CA TYR A 42 -14.46 1.24 7.56
C TYR A 42 -13.09 0.54 7.64
N GLN A 43 -12.93 -0.60 6.96
CA GLN A 43 -11.67 -1.34 6.88
C GLN A 43 -10.58 -0.48 6.24
N LEU A 44 -10.90 0.23 5.16
CA LEU A 44 -9.94 1.11 4.49
C LEU A 44 -9.42 2.21 5.41
N LYS A 45 -10.28 2.86 6.20
CA LYS A 45 -9.87 3.88 7.17
C LYS A 45 -8.92 3.33 8.23
N ILE A 46 -9.16 2.10 8.70
CA ILE A 46 -8.27 1.43 9.66
C ILE A 46 -6.94 1.09 8.99
N LEU A 47 -6.99 0.46 7.82
CA LEU A 47 -5.81 0.08 7.06
C LEU A 47 -4.92 1.28 6.77
N LEU A 48 -5.45 2.39 6.26
CA LEU A 48 -4.64 3.57 5.93
C LEU A 48 -3.99 4.19 7.17
N ARG A 49 -4.69 4.22 8.31
CA ARG A 49 -4.12 4.70 9.58
C ARG A 49 -2.95 3.86 10.07
N HIS A 50 -2.95 2.56 9.77
CA HIS A 50 -1.89 1.63 10.17
C HIS A 50 -0.74 1.56 9.15
N LEU A 51 -1.10 1.45 7.87
CA LEU A 51 -0.17 1.19 6.77
C LEU A 51 0.74 2.38 6.48
N HIS A 52 0.24 3.62 6.60
CA HIS A 52 1.07 4.80 6.40
C HIS A 52 2.25 4.88 7.40
N PRO A 53 2.03 4.83 8.73
CA PRO A 53 3.12 4.78 9.70
C PRO A 53 4.05 3.58 9.49
N PHE A 54 3.48 2.39 9.23
CA PHE A 54 4.25 1.15 8.99
C PHE A 54 5.27 1.32 7.87
N LEU A 55 4.84 1.81 6.70
CA LEU A 55 5.72 2.01 5.54
C LEU A 55 6.73 3.14 5.76
N GLN A 56 6.37 4.18 6.52
CA GLN A 56 7.27 5.28 6.85
C GLN A 56 8.39 4.84 7.81
N ARG A 57 8.09 3.99 8.82
CA ARG A 57 9.11 3.37 9.68
C ARG A 57 10.10 2.52 8.87
N GLN A 58 9.60 1.84 7.84
CA GLN A 58 10.43 1.10 6.87
C GLN A 58 11.14 1.98 5.83
N LYS A 59 10.97 3.31 5.89
CA LYS A 59 11.53 4.30 4.93
C LYS A 59 11.24 3.97 3.46
N ARG A 60 10.05 3.44 3.17
CA ARG A 60 9.67 3.08 1.80
C ARG A 60 9.20 4.31 1.04
N SER A 61 9.60 4.48 -0.22
CA SER A 61 8.97 5.46 -1.11
C SER A 61 7.76 4.79 -1.75
N TYR A 62 6.58 5.36 -1.58
CA TYR A 62 5.34 4.71 -2.00
C TYR A 62 4.24 5.69 -2.40
N ARG A 63 3.27 5.15 -3.14
CA ARG A 63 1.94 5.73 -3.33
C ARG A 63 0.88 4.64 -3.15
N ILE A 64 -0.20 4.98 -2.43
CA ILE A 64 -1.35 4.09 -2.27
C ILE A 64 -2.41 4.42 -3.33
N PHE A 65 -2.85 3.39 -4.05
CA PHE A 65 -3.93 3.43 -5.03
C PHE A 65 -5.10 2.59 -4.50
N VAL A 66 -6.15 3.26 -4.05
CA VAL A 66 -7.43 2.62 -3.76
C VAL A 66 -8.21 2.59 -5.06
N VAL A 67 -8.55 1.39 -5.55
CA VAL A 67 -9.17 1.22 -6.86
C VAL A 67 -10.54 0.58 -6.70
N GLU A 68 -11.56 1.40 -6.94
CA GLU A 68 -12.95 1.06 -6.68
C GLU A 68 -13.63 0.48 -7.92
N GLN A 69 -14.32 -0.65 -7.77
CA GLN A 69 -15.25 -1.15 -8.79
C GLN A 69 -16.65 -0.57 -8.54
N LEU A 70 -17.07 0.31 -9.45
CA LEU A 70 -18.31 1.09 -9.32
C LEU A 70 -19.56 0.37 -9.85
N ASP A 71 -19.39 -0.64 -10.71
CA ASP A 71 -20.53 -1.38 -11.24
C ASP A 71 -21.11 -2.37 -10.21
N ASN A 72 -22.35 -2.79 -10.47
CA ASN A 72 -23.06 -3.79 -9.67
C ASN A 72 -22.70 -5.23 -10.08
N ALA A 73 -21.70 -5.44 -10.95
CA ALA A 73 -21.30 -6.78 -11.35
C ALA A 73 -20.61 -7.51 -10.19
N THR A 74 -20.30 -8.79 -10.37
CA THR A 74 -19.46 -9.52 -9.41
C THR A 74 -18.12 -8.81 -9.23
N PHE A 75 -17.66 -8.72 -7.97
CA PHE A 75 -16.37 -8.07 -7.68
C PHE A 75 -15.24 -8.83 -8.39
N ASN A 76 -14.51 -8.13 -9.25
CA ASN A 76 -13.43 -8.71 -10.04
C ASN A 76 -12.08 -8.16 -9.58
N LYS A 77 -11.55 -8.77 -8.52
CA LYS A 77 -10.27 -8.41 -7.90
C LYS A 77 -9.12 -8.35 -8.91
N GLY A 78 -9.01 -9.36 -9.77
CA GLY A 78 -7.94 -9.44 -10.78
C GLY A 78 -8.01 -8.33 -11.83
N LEU A 79 -9.20 -8.02 -12.34
CA LEU A 79 -9.40 -6.92 -13.28
C LEU A 79 -8.99 -5.58 -12.66
N ILE A 80 -9.45 -5.30 -11.44
CA ILE A 80 -9.15 -4.06 -10.71
C ILE A 80 -7.64 -3.90 -10.54
N MET A 81 -6.96 -4.96 -10.09
CA MET A 81 -5.51 -4.98 -9.92
C MET A 81 -4.76 -4.71 -11.23
N ASN A 82 -5.20 -5.31 -12.34
CA ASN A 82 -4.59 -5.11 -13.65
C ASN A 82 -4.78 -3.68 -14.17
N VAL A 83 -5.98 -3.09 -13.99
CA VAL A 83 -6.26 -1.70 -14.35
C VAL A 83 -5.37 -0.76 -13.55
N ALA A 84 -5.25 -1.00 -12.25
CA ALA A 84 -4.41 -0.21 -11.35
C ALA A 84 -2.93 -0.27 -11.75
N PHE A 85 -2.42 -1.48 -12.04
CA PHE A 85 -1.05 -1.68 -12.53
C PHE A 85 -0.80 -0.90 -13.83
N SER A 86 -1.72 -1.01 -14.79
CA SER A 86 -1.63 -0.31 -16.08
C SER A 86 -1.65 1.21 -15.91
N HIS A 87 -2.49 1.73 -15.01
CA HIS A 87 -2.54 3.16 -14.70
C HIS A 87 -1.26 3.64 -14.01
N ALA A 88 -0.83 2.95 -12.93
CA ALA A 88 0.36 3.32 -12.18
C ALA A 88 1.63 3.27 -13.04
N SER A 89 1.75 2.28 -13.92
CA SER A 89 2.88 2.14 -14.87
C SER A 89 3.01 3.28 -15.87
N LYS A 90 1.93 4.05 -16.11
CA LYS A 90 1.94 5.18 -17.05
C LYS A 90 2.30 6.51 -16.38
N LEU A 91 2.41 6.55 -15.05
CA LEU A 91 2.78 7.76 -14.34
C LEU A 91 4.28 8.01 -14.50
N SER A 92 4.65 9.26 -14.81
CA SER A 92 6.04 9.66 -15.04
C SER A 92 6.76 10.15 -13.78
N ALA A 93 6.03 10.39 -12.68
CA ALA A 93 6.59 10.89 -11.42
C ALA A 93 5.77 10.43 -10.20
N PRO A 94 6.32 9.58 -9.31
CA PRO A 94 7.54 8.77 -9.50
C PRO A 94 7.32 7.65 -10.53
N VAL A 95 8.41 7.12 -11.09
CA VAL A 95 8.38 5.89 -11.89
C VAL A 95 8.32 4.71 -10.94
N PHE A 96 7.19 4.00 -10.92
CA PHE A 96 7.02 2.81 -10.08
C PHE A 96 7.78 1.62 -10.65
N ASN A 97 8.62 1.00 -9.81
CA ASN A 97 9.39 -0.19 -10.17
C ASN A 97 9.09 -1.38 -9.24
N CYS A 98 8.12 -1.22 -8.34
CA CYS A 98 7.62 -2.28 -7.47
C CYS A 98 6.12 -2.12 -7.28
N PHE A 99 5.36 -3.21 -7.46
CA PHE A 99 3.91 -3.22 -7.37
C PHE A 99 3.47 -4.21 -6.29
N MET A 100 2.60 -3.75 -5.39
CA MET A 100 2.10 -4.54 -4.27
C MET A 100 0.59 -4.60 -4.33
N PHE A 101 0.05 -5.81 -4.43
CA PHE A 101 -1.38 -6.04 -4.35
C PHE A 101 -1.74 -6.35 -2.90
N HIS A 102 -2.61 -5.53 -2.32
CA HIS A 102 -2.87 -5.55 -0.89
C HIS A 102 -4.36 -5.54 -0.61
N ASP A 103 -4.84 -6.52 0.14
CA ASP A 103 -6.26 -6.56 0.51
C ASP A 103 -6.58 -5.50 1.56
N VAL A 104 -7.82 -5.00 1.53
CA VAL A 104 -8.25 -3.91 2.42
C VAL A 104 -8.35 -4.33 3.89
N ASP A 105 -8.42 -5.64 4.15
CA ASP A 105 -8.64 -6.27 5.45
C ASP A 105 -7.41 -7.01 6.02
N LEU A 106 -6.28 -7.04 5.30
CA LEU A 106 -5.04 -7.60 5.81
C LEU A 106 -4.19 -6.49 6.46
N MET A 107 -3.76 -6.68 7.71
CA MET A 107 -2.86 -5.74 8.40
C MET A 107 -1.51 -6.40 8.69
N PRO A 108 -0.38 -5.76 8.37
CA PRO A 108 0.91 -6.27 8.78
C PRO A 108 1.11 -6.09 10.29
N GLU A 109 1.42 -7.18 10.99
CA GLU A 109 1.61 -7.16 12.45
C GLU A 109 3.06 -6.86 12.88
N ASN A 110 4.02 -7.02 11.96
CA ASN A 110 5.44 -6.96 12.29
C ASN A 110 6.22 -6.12 11.26
N ASP A 111 6.94 -5.09 11.73
CA ASP A 111 7.77 -4.22 10.90
C ASP A 111 8.93 -4.96 10.19
N TYR A 112 9.30 -6.17 10.66
CA TYR A 112 10.25 -7.05 9.98
C TYR A 112 9.67 -7.69 8.71
N ASN A 113 8.36 -7.65 8.49
CA ASN A 113 7.78 -7.95 7.19
C ASN A 113 8.01 -6.76 6.24
N VAL A 114 9.21 -6.72 5.67
CA VAL A 114 9.64 -5.60 4.83
C VAL A 114 8.81 -5.54 3.54
N TYR A 115 8.13 -4.43 3.29
CA TYR A 115 7.43 -4.21 2.03
C TYR A 115 8.46 -3.80 0.97
N GLU A 116 8.88 -4.76 0.15
CA GLU A 116 9.72 -4.55 -1.04
C GLU A 116 9.53 -5.68 -2.06
N CYS A 117 9.81 -5.38 -3.32
CA CYS A 117 9.88 -6.40 -4.36
C CYS A 117 11.22 -7.11 -4.31
N ASP A 118 11.20 -8.43 -4.44
CA ASP A 118 12.42 -9.24 -4.53
C ASP A 118 12.93 -9.24 -5.98
N GLN A 119 14.24 -9.18 -6.15
CA GLN A 119 14.91 -9.31 -7.44
C GLN A 119 14.89 -10.75 -7.98
N HIS A 120 14.68 -11.74 -7.12
CA HIS A 120 14.69 -13.17 -7.47
C HIS A 120 13.32 -13.71 -7.88
N GLY A 121 12.24 -12.97 -7.64
CA GLY A 121 10.90 -13.43 -8.02
C GLY A 121 9.76 -12.72 -7.28
N PRO A 122 8.51 -13.16 -7.50
CA PRO A 122 7.36 -12.63 -6.77
C PRO A 122 7.46 -12.95 -5.29
N ARG A 123 7.08 -11.99 -4.44
CA ARG A 123 7.07 -12.14 -2.98
C ARG A 123 5.65 -12.25 -2.44
N HIS A 124 5.42 -13.23 -1.59
CA HIS A 124 4.17 -13.36 -0.82
C HIS A 124 4.32 -12.65 0.53
N LEU A 125 3.57 -11.57 0.75
CA LEU A 125 3.70 -10.72 1.96
C LEU A 125 2.77 -11.12 3.11
N ALA A 126 1.76 -11.98 2.87
CA ALA A 126 0.84 -12.48 3.89
C ALA A 126 0.99 -14.01 4.09
N PRO A 127 2.20 -14.52 4.41
CA PRO A 127 2.43 -15.96 4.50
C PRO A 127 1.73 -16.62 5.70
N ALA A 128 1.39 -15.86 6.73
CA ALA A 128 0.73 -16.32 7.93
C ALA A 128 -0.29 -15.26 8.36
N VAL A 129 -1.56 -15.63 8.39
CA VAL A 129 -2.69 -14.74 8.75
C VAL A 129 -3.44 -15.34 9.94
N ASP A 130 -4.01 -14.48 10.78
CA ASP A 130 -4.73 -14.84 12.00
C ASP A 130 -5.97 -15.70 11.73
N GLU A 131 -6.69 -15.42 10.63
CA GLU A 131 -7.84 -16.23 10.17
C GLU A 131 -7.44 -17.71 9.94
N LEU A 132 -6.19 -17.96 9.54
CA LEU A 132 -5.61 -19.29 9.37
C LEU A 132 -4.77 -19.72 10.59
N ARG A 133 -4.84 -19.00 11.70
CA ARG A 133 -4.07 -19.26 12.93
C ARG A 133 -2.56 -19.36 12.70
N TYR A 134 -2.06 -18.59 11.74
CA TYR A 134 -0.64 -18.57 11.34
C TYR A 134 -0.08 -19.96 10.93
N SER A 135 -0.93 -20.84 10.39
CA SER A 135 -0.56 -22.18 9.91
C SER A 135 0.08 -22.19 8.53
#